data_AF-A0A3M6JUU7-F1
#
_entry.id   AF-A0A3M6JUU7-F1
#
_cell.length_a   1.000
_cell.length_b   1.000
_cell.length_c   1.000
_cell.angle_alpha   90.00
_cell.angle_beta   90.00
_cell.angle_gamma   90.00
#
_symmetry.space_group_name_H-M   'P 1'
#
loop_
_entity.id
_entity.type
_entity.pdbx_description
1 polymer ?
#
loop_
_entity_poly.entity_id
_entity_poly.type
_entity_poly.pdbx_seq_one_letter_code
_entity_poly.pdbx_strand_id
1 'polypeptide(L)'
;MTSTVVVGGFFGDEGKGKIISYLAIKDNPKVIVRGGAGPNAGHTIKDGDKVYKVRMLPSGFLNKDAKVMIGPGVVINPEVLQKEIDDFGVSGRAFIDKHCGVIEETHLARDSKGELKEKIGSTGSGTGPANADRAMRVLNLAKDFDSLSSIIVDVPAEVNSALDKNENV
;
A
#
# COMPACT_ATOMS: atom_id res chain seq x y z
N MET A 1 23.05 2.51 9.27
CA MET A 1 21.70 2.02 8.92
C MET A 1 20.74 3.19 8.98
N THR A 2 19.85 3.32 8.00
CA THR A 2 18.88 4.41 7.95
C THR A 2 17.50 3.85 7.67
N SER A 3 16.54 4.15 8.55
CA SER A 3 15.13 4.07 8.19
C SER A 3 14.75 5.40 7.56
N THR A 4 14.24 5.36 6.33
CA THR A 4 13.82 6.56 5.61
C THR A 4 12.31 6.59 5.48
N VAL A 5 11.69 7.63 6.04
CA VAL A 5 10.23 7.82 5.98
C VAL A 5 9.92 8.99 5.06
N VAL A 6 9.12 8.73 4.01
CA VAL A 6 8.67 9.75 3.06
C VAL A 6 7.20 10.08 3.32
N VAL A 7 6.92 11.34 3.64
CA VAL A 7 5.56 11.86 3.89
C VAL A 7 5.27 13.07 3.00
N GLY A 8 3.99 13.37 2.80
CA GLY A 8 3.55 14.58 2.10
C GLY A 8 3.49 15.76 3.06
N GLY A 9 3.92 16.93 2.61
CA GLY A 9 3.85 18.17 3.39
C GLY A 9 2.56 18.97 3.20
N PHE A 10 1.71 18.56 2.24
CA PHE A 10 0.51 19.29 1.83
C PHE A 10 -0.68 18.32 1.69
N PHE A 11 -1.60 18.61 0.76
CA PHE A 11 -2.86 17.90 0.56
C PHE A 11 -2.77 16.76 -0.48
N GLY A 12 -1.61 16.13 -0.62
CA GLY A 12 -1.42 15.05 -1.60
C GLY A 12 -0.82 15.51 -2.92
N ASP A 13 -0.57 14.53 -3.80
CA ASP A 13 0.00 14.71 -5.15
C ASP A 13 1.32 15.50 -5.25
N GLU A 14 2.10 15.57 -4.17
CA GLU A 14 3.39 16.26 -4.12
C GLU A 14 4.54 15.50 -4.82
N GLY A 15 4.22 14.39 -5.51
CA GLY A 15 5.22 13.58 -6.21
C GLY A 15 5.93 12.53 -5.35
N LYS A 16 5.38 12.16 -4.17
CA LYS A 16 5.94 11.13 -3.28
C LYS A 16 6.36 9.86 -4.01
N GLY A 17 5.50 9.35 -4.89
CA GLY A 17 5.78 8.13 -5.67
C GLY A 17 7.06 8.23 -6.51
N LYS A 18 7.34 9.40 -7.11
CA LYS A 18 8.56 9.63 -7.89
C LYS A 18 9.81 9.66 -7.02
N ILE A 19 9.72 10.30 -5.85
CA ILE A 19 10.83 10.35 -4.89
C ILE A 19 11.12 8.95 -4.35
N ILE A 20 10.09 8.21 -3.93
CA ILE A 20 10.24 6.84 -3.43
C ILE A 20 10.84 5.93 -4.51
N SER A 21 10.40 6.02 -5.77
CA SER A 21 11.00 5.23 -6.85
C SER A 21 12.47 5.54 -7.09
N TYR A 22 12.86 6.81 -6.97
CA TYR A 22 14.28 7.21 -7.10
C TYR A 22 15.12 6.68 -5.93
N LEU A 23 14.66 6.86 -4.68
CA LEU A 23 15.35 6.37 -3.49
C LEU A 23 15.47 4.84 -3.50
N ALA A 24 14.43 4.14 -3.95
CA ALA A 24 14.45 2.68 -4.05
C ALA A 24 15.56 2.16 -4.99
N ILE A 25 15.85 2.87 -6.07
CA ILE A 25 16.94 2.50 -6.99
C ILE A 25 18.30 2.99 -6.46
N LYS A 26 18.36 4.22 -5.95
CA LYS A 26 19.63 4.84 -5.54
C LYS A 26 20.21 4.23 -4.26
N ASP A 27 19.35 3.99 -3.27
CA ASP A 27 19.78 3.57 -1.93
C ASP A 27 19.61 2.06 -1.70
N ASN A 28 19.03 1.36 -2.68
CA ASN A 28 18.80 -0.08 -2.73
C ASN A 28 18.33 -0.71 -1.40
N PRO A 29 17.23 -0.22 -0.79
CA PRO A 29 16.69 -0.80 0.44
C PRO A 29 16.23 -2.24 0.23
N LYS A 30 16.39 -3.09 1.24
CA LYS A 30 15.98 -4.50 1.18
C LYS A 30 14.49 -4.68 1.44
N VAL A 31 13.91 -3.74 2.16
CA VAL A 31 12.50 -3.71 2.51
C VAL A 31 11.95 -2.34 2.16
N ILE A 32 10.80 -2.29 1.49
CA ILE A 32 10.09 -1.04 1.19
C ILE A 32 8.66 -1.22 1.66
N VAL A 33 8.27 -0.45 2.67
CA VAL A 33 6.94 -0.58 3.29
C VAL A 33 6.06 0.61 2.95
N ARG A 34 4.81 0.31 2.60
CA ARG A 34 3.76 1.31 2.46
C ARG A 34 2.98 1.46 3.76
N GLY A 35 2.84 2.70 4.20
CA GLY A 35 1.82 3.14 5.17
C GLY A 35 0.69 3.94 4.51
N GLY A 36 0.00 4.75 5.31
CA GLY A 36 -1.13 5.56 4.85
C GLY A 36 -2.46 4.81 4.91
N ALA A 37 -3.50 5.43 4.32
CA ALA A 37 -4.87 4.96 4.51
C ALA A 37 -5.22 3.74 3.64
N GLY A 38 -5.00 3.80 2.32
CA GLY A 38 -5.41 2.74 1.40
C GLY A 38 -5.35 3.16 -0.07
N PRO A 39 -6.11 2.55 -0.98
CA PRO A 39 -6.06 2.83 -2.43
C PRO A 39 -6.59 4.21 -2.85
N ASN A 40 -6.89 5.11 -1.90
CA ASN A 40 -7.28 6.49 -2.18
C ASN A 40 -6.12 7.34 -2.73
N ALA A 41 -4.87 6.98 -2.42
CA ALA A 41 -3.69 7.60 -3.00
C ALA A 41 -3.34 6.97 -4.36
N GLY A 42 -3.01 7.79 -5.35
CA GLY A 42 -2.51 7.34 -6.65
C GLY A 42 -1.12 7.91 -6.93
N HIS A 43 -0.12 7.05 -7.06
CA HIS A 43 1.24 7.44 -7.41
C HIS A 43 1.50 7.13 -8.89
N THR A 44 1.86 8.15 -9.66
CA THR A 44 2.31 7.98 -11.04
C THR A 44 3.83 7.95 -11.10
N ILE A 45 4.38 6.86 -11.62
CA ILE A 45 5.82 6.61 -11.70
C ILE A 45 6.18 6.39 -13.17
N LYS A 46 7.29 6.97 -13.61
CA LYS A 46 7.81 6.82 -14.97
C LYS A 46 9.16 6.11 -14.91
N ASP A 47 9.30 5.04 -15.68
CA ASP A 47 10.54 4.28 -15.86
C ASP A 47 10.80 4.12 -17.37
N GLY A 48 11.77 4.87 -17.90
CA GLY A 48 11.93 5.05 -19.34
C GLY A 48 10.64 5.56 -19.98
N ASP A 49 10.12 4.82 -20.96
CA ASP A 49 8.85 5.14 -21.63
C ASP A 49 7.62 4.54 -20.95
N LYS A 50 7.81 3.67 -19.94
CA LYS A 50 6.70 3.01 -19.25
C LYS A 50 6.18 3.89 -18.11
N VAL A 51 4.87 4.04 -18.05
CA VAL A 51 4.16 4.76 -16.99
C VAL A 51 3.36 3.78 -16.14
N TYR A 52 3.58 3.83 -14.84
CA TYR A 52 2.91 3.01 -13.84
C TYR A 52 1.99 3.89 -13.00
N LYS A 53 0.75 3.43 -12.81
CA LYS A 53 -0.22 4.05 -11.91
C LYS A 53 -0.46 3.09 -10.76
N VAL A 54 0.09 3.42 -9.60
CA VAL A 54 0.10 2.57 -8.42
C VAL A 54 -0.84 3.13 -7.36
N ARG A 55 -1.68 2.28 -6.78
CA ARG A 55 -2.61 2.60 -5.71
C ARG A 55 -2.42 1.71 -4.50
N MET A 56 -1.96 0.47 -4.68
CA MET A 56 -1.79 -0.49 -3.60
C MET A 56 -0.33 -0.74 -3.24
N LEU A 57 0.49 -1.11 -4.22
CA LEU A 57 1.89 -1.45 -3.99
C LEU A 57 2.71 -0.24 -3.52
N PRO A 58 3.77 -0.46 -2.73
CA PRO A 58 4.79 0.56 -2.49
C PRO A 58 5.41 1.03 -3.82
N SER A 59 5.58 2.35 -3.98
CA SER A 59 6.14 2.95 -5.20
C SER A 59 7.59 2.58 -5.49
N GLY A 60 8.28 1.93 -4.55
CA GLY A 60 9.64 1.43 -4.73
C GLY A 60 9.72 0.08 -5.45
N PHE A 61 8.61 -0.46 -5.98
CA PHE A 61 8.57 -1.78 -6.63
C PHE A 61 9.52 -1.93 -7.83
N LEU A 62 10.03 -0.85 -8.42
CA LEU A 62 11.04 -0.91 -9.48
C LEU A 62 12.37 -1.50 -9.00
N ASN A 63 12.68 -1.41 -7.70
CA ASN A 63 13.76 -2.17 -7.12
C ASN A 63 13.37 -3.65 -7.06
N LYS A 64 14.06 -4.48 -7.86
CA LYS A 64 13.80 -5.93 -7.99
C LYS A 64 14.37 -6.75 -6.83
N ASP A 65 15.35 -6.20 -6.11
CA ASP A 65 16.00 -6.87 -4.97
C ASP A 65 15.27 -6.61 -3.65
N ALA A 66 14.29 -5.72 -3.65
CA ALA A 66 13.51 -5.34 -2.47
C ALA A 66 12.24 -6.18 -2.32
N LYS A 67 11.95 -6.57 -1.08
CA LYS A 67 10.59 -6.94 -0.67
C LYS A 67 9.73 -5.67 -0.60
N VAL A 68 8.56 -5.69 -1.22
CA VAL A 68 7.58 -4.60 -1.15
C VAL A 68 6.41 -5.04 -0.30
N MET A 69 6.16 -4.31 0.79
CA MET A 69 5.21 -4.75 1.82
C MET A 69 4.19 -3.67 2.19
N ILE A 70 3.00 -4.08 2.62
CA ILE A 70 1.95 -3.20 3.10
C ILE A 70 1.78 -3.37 4.60
N GLY A 71 1.97 -2.30 5.36
CA GLY A 71 1.93 -2.35 6.82
C GLY A 71 0.52 -2.54 7.39
N PRO A 72 0.40 -2.97 8.67
CA PRO A 72 -0.87 -3.31 9.32
C PRO A 72 -1.87 -2.16 9.39
N GLY A 73 -1.40 -0.90 9.36
CA GLY A 73 -2.25 0.29 9.43
C GLY A 73 -3.06 0.58 8.16
N VAL A 74 -2.76 -0.09 7.04
CA VAL A 74 -3.36 0.18 5.73
C VAL A 74 -4.63 -0.65 5.54
N VAL A 75 -5.67 -0.07 4.92
CA VAL A 75 -6.77 -0.85 4.34
C VAL A 75 -6.48 -1.18 2.87
N ILE A 76 -6.69 -2.43 2.49
CA ILE A 76 -6.32 -2.98 1.19
C ILE A 76 -7.57 -3.28 0.36
N ASN A 77 -7.50 -3.04 -0.95
CA ASN A 77 -8.44 -3.63 -1.89
C ASN A 77 -7.74 -4.84 -2.55
N PRO A 78 -8.18 -6.08 -2.30
CA PRO A 78 -7.54 -7.28 -2.81
C PRO A 78 -7.45 -7.33 -4.34
N GLU A 79 -8.49 -6.88 -5.04
CA GLU A 79 -8.54 -6.91 -6.50
C GLU A 79 -7.53 -5.94 -7.11
N VAL A 80 -7.47 -4.71 -6.59
CA VAL A 80 -6.49 -3.70 -7.04
C VAL A 80 -5.07 -4.17 -6.74
N LEU A 81 -4.84 -4.74 -5.55
CA LEU A 81 -3.53 -5.25 -5.16
C LEU A 81 -3.09 -6.40 -6.07
N GLN A 82 -3.94 -7.40 -6.28
CA GLN A 82 -3.62 -8.56 -7.12
C GLN A 82 -3.32 -8.12 -8.56
N LYS A 83 -4.15 -7.25 -9.12
CA LYS A 83 -3.92 -6.69 -10.45
C LYS A 83 -2.56 -5.97 -10.56
N GLU A 84 -2.20 -5.16 -9.58
CA GLU A 84 -0.90 -4.49 -9.56
C GLU A 84 0.26 -5.48 -9.38
N ILE A 85 0.08 -6.56 -8.61
CA ILE A 85 1.08 -7.62 -8.44
C ILE A 85 1.43 -8.26 -9.78
N ASP A 86 0.39 -8.61 -10.54
CA ASP A 86 0.52 -9.29 -11.83
C ASP A 86 1.06 -8.33 -12.91
N ASP A 87 0.46 -7.14 -13.05
CA ASP A 87 0.83 -6.16 -14.08
C ASP A 87 2.27 -5.66 -13.93
N PHE A 88 2.78 -5.58 -12.69
CA PHE A 88 4.09 -5.01 -12.39
C PHE A 88 5.17 -6.07 -12.14
N GLY A 89 4.83 -7.36 -12.21
CA GLY A 89 5.79 -8.46 -12.08
C GLY A 89 6.47 -8.49 -10.71
N VAL A 90 5.69 -8.34 -9.65
CA VAL A 90 6.19 -8.35 -8.25
C VAL A 90 5.77 -9.61 -7.48
N SER A 91 5.22 -10.61 -8.17
CA SER A 91 4.87 -11.90 -7.59
C SER A 91 6.08 -12.53 -6.89
N GLY A 92 5.88 -13.05 -5.68
CA GLY A 92 6.94 -13.64 -4.85
C GLY A 92 7.76 -12.64 -4.03
N ARG A 93 7.54 -11.32 -4.18
CA ARG A 93 8.19 -10.28 -3.36
C ARG A 93 7.24 -9.18 -2.86
N ALA A 94 5.96 -9.27 -3.19
CA ALA A 94 4.90 -8.40 -2.68
C ALA A 94 4.15 -9.08 -1.54
N PHE A 95 4.07 -8.42 -0.39
CA PHE A 95 3.45 -8.99 0.82
C PHE A 95 2.57 -7.97 1.54
N ILE A 96 1.68 -8.48 2.39
CA ILE A 96 0.80 -7.69 3.27
C ILE A 96 0.92 -8.18 4.71
N ASP A 97 0.62 -7.30 5.66
CA ASP A 97 0.46 -7.71 7.05
C ASP A 97 -0.89 -8.41 7.26
N LYS A 98 -0.91 -9.43 8.11
CA LYS A 98 -2.12 -10.14 8.53
C LYS A 98 -3.21 -9.24 9.13
N HIS A 99 -2.85 -8.06 9.64
CA HIS A 99 -3.76 -7.07 10.22
C HIS A 99 -4.15 -5.92 9.28
N CYS A 100 -3.78 -5.98 8.00
CA CYS A 100 -4.36 -5.07 7.01
C CYS A 100 -5.88 -5.24 6.98
N GLY A 101 -6.63 -4.14 6.98
CA GLY A 101 -8.09 -4.19 6.87
C GLY A 101 -8.51 -4.42 5.42
N VAL A 102 -9.59 -5.16 5.15
CA VAL A 102 -10.01 -5.50 3.78
C VAL A 102 -11.18 -4.64 3.33
N ILE A 103 -11.00 -3.95 2.19
CA ILE A 103 -12.03 -3.17 1.53
C ILE A 103 -12.93 -4.12 0.74
N GLU A 104 -14.13 -4.33 1.26
CA GLU A 104 -15.24 -5.02 0.58
C GLU A 104 -16.11 -4.08 -0.28
N GLU A 105 -16.92 -4.67 -1.16
CA GLU A 105 -17.86 -3.98 -2.08
C GLU A 105 -18.79 -2.99 -1.38
N THR A 106 -19.27 -3.32 -0.18
CA THR A 106 -20.13 -2.44 0.62
C THR A 106 -19.45 -1.12 0.97
N HIS A 107 -18.13 -1.12 1.18
CA HIS A 107 -17.35 0.09 1.41
C HIS A 107 -17.26 0.94 0.14
N LEU A 108 -17.03 0.32 -1.02
CA LEU A 108 -16.99 1.03 -2.32
C LEU A 108 -18.33 1.71 -2.60
N ALA A 109 -19.43 1.00 -2.37
CA ALA A 109 -20.78 1.51 -2.56
C ALA A 109 -21.10 2.68 -1.61
N ARG A 110 -20.70 2.58 -0.33
CA ARG A 110 -20.86 3.66 0.67
C ARG A 110 -20.02 4.89 0.32
N ASP A 111 -18.80 4.70 -0.17
CA ASP A 111 -17.87 5.79 -0.49
C ASP A 111 -18.23 6.52 -1.80
N SER A 112 -19.01 5.87 -2.67
CA SER A 112 -19.39 6.39 -3.99
C SER A 112 -20.76 7.07 -4.04
N LYS A 113 -21.44 7.23 -2.90
CA LYS A 113 -22.80 7.79 -2.81
C LYS A 113 -22.93 8.77 -1.65
N GLY A 114 -24.03 9.54 -1.66
CA GLY A 114 -24.41 10.44 -0.58
C GLY A 114 -23.40 11.56 -0.34
N GLU A 115 -23.38 12.10 0.89
CA GLU A 115 -22.57 13.27 1.23
C GLU A 115 -21.06 13.06 1.05
N LEU A 116 -20.57 11.82 1.24
CA LEU A 116 -19.15 11.49 1.02
C LEU A 116 -18.73 11.77 -0.43
N LYS A 117 -19.59 11.45 -1.39
CA LYS A 117 -19.31 11.72 -2.80
C LYS A 117 -19.65 13.14 -3.21
N GLU A 118 -20.83 13.62 -2.81
CA GLU A 118 -21.41 14.87 -3.31
C GLU A 118 -20.82 16.12 -2.65
N LYS A 119 -20.49 16.08 -1.35
CA LYS A 119 -19.96 17.24 -0.62
C LYS A 119 -18.46 17.18 -0.41
N ILE A 120 -17.93 16.02 -0.03
CA ILE A 120 -16.50 15.85 0.27
C ILE A 120 -15.68 15.57 -1.01
N GLY A 121 -16.29 14.94 -2.01
CA GLY A 121 -15.59 14.54 -3.23
C GLY A 121 -14.72 13.29 -3.03
N SER A 122 -15.20 12.31 -2.26
CA SER A 122 -14.45 11.08 -2.02
C SER A 122 -14.05 10.37 -3.32
N THR A 123 -12.91 9.68 -3.26
CA THR A 123 -12.34 8.89 -4.34
C THR A 123 -13.23 7.72 -4.78
N GLY A 124 -14.17 7.27 -3.94
CA GLY A 124 -14.97 6.06 -4.18
C GLY A 124 -14.13 4.78 -4.05
N SER A 125 -12.99 4.85 -3.36
CA SER A 125 -12.08 3.72 -3.18
C SER A 125 -12.48 2.82 -2.02
N GLY A 126 -13.50 3.20 -1.24
CA GLY A 126 -13.92 2.46 -0.04
C GLY A 126 -13.04 2.74 1.17
N THR A 127 -11.98 3.53 1.03
CA THR A 127 -10.99 3.79 2.09
C THR A 127 -11.64 4.45 3.32
N GLY A 128 -12.54 5.41 3.12
CA GLY A 128 -13.23 6.09 4.23
C GLY A 128 -14.12 5.14 5.03
N PRO A 129 -15.13 4.50 4.40
CA PRO A 129 -15.99 3.54 5.07
C PRO A 129 -15.25 2.37 5.72
N ALA A 130 -14.21 1.81 5.07
CA ALA A 130 -13.42 0.74 5.68
C ALA A 130 -12.70 1.20 6.94
N ASN A 131 -12.14 2.42 6.97
CA ASN A 131 -11.54 2.97 8.18
C ASN A 131 -12.57 3.26 9.29
N ALA A 132 -13.80 3.63 8.93
CA ALA A 132 -14.89 3.77 9.90
C ALA A 132 -15.22 2.41 10.56
N ASP A 133 -15.35 1.36 9.75
CA ASP A 133 -15.63 0.00 10.24
C ASP A 133 -14.44 -0.55 11.04
N ARG A 134 -13.20 -0.16 10.68
CA ARG A 134 -11.99 -0.45 11.48
C ARG A 134 -12.05 0.20 12.86
N ALA A 135 -12.45 1.47 12.93
CA ALA A 135 -12.60 2.19 14.21
C ALA A 135 -13.69 1.54 15.09
N MET A 136 -14.76 1.02 14.47
CA MET A 136 -15.83 0.29 15.13
C MET A 136 -15.48 -1.17 15.47
N ARG A 137 -14.30 -1.66 15.03
CA ARG A 137 -13.82 -3.04 15.24
C ARG A 137 -14.71 -4.11 14.61
N VAL A 138 -15.33 -3.78 13.48
CA VAL A 138 -16.19 -4.70 12.70
C VAL A 138 -15.63 -4.99 11.30
N LEU A 139 -14.50 -4.36 10.94
CA LEU A 139 -13.83 -4.61 9.67
C LEU A 139 -13.12 -5.96 9.66
N ASN A 140 -13.30 -6.73 8.58
CA ASN A 140 -12.55 -7.95 8.33
C ASN A 140 -11.07 -7.65 8.03
N LEU A 141 -10.18 -8.48 8.54
CA LEU A 141 -8.73 -8.33 8.38
C LEU A 141 -8.20 -9.34 7.35
N ALA A 142 -7.02 -9.08 6.80
CA ALA A 142 -6.42 -9.93 5.77
C ALA A 142 -6.29 -11.40 6.20
N LYS A 143 -5.97 -11.67 7.48
CA LYS A 143 -5.91 -13.01 8.05
C LYS A 143 -7.23 -13.81 7.99
N ASP A 144 -8.35 -13.12 7.81
CA ASP A 144 -9.68 -13.74 7.78
C ASP A 144 -10.03 -14.25 6.37
N PHE A 145 -9.15 -14.06 5.36
CA PHE A 145 -9.35 -14.47 3.98
C PHE A 145 -8.28 -15.47 3.52
N ASP A 146 -8.69 -16.71 3.25
CA ASP A 146 -7.79 -17.78 2.76
C ASP A 146 -7.10 -17.42 1.43
N SER A 147 -7.78 -16.65 0.58
CA SER A 147 -7.25 -16.19 -0.71
C SER A 147 -6.02 -15.29 -0.59
N LEU A 148 -5.78 -14.68 0.57
CA LEU A 148 -4.64 -13.81 0.84
C LEU A 148 -3.48 -14.53 1.54
N SER A 149 -3.68 -15.78 1.97
CA SER A 149 -2.72 -16.54 2.80
C SER A 149 -1.31 -16.61 2.19
N SER A 150 -1.20 -16.70 0.87
CA SER A 150 0.07 -16.82 0.15
C SER A 150 0.96 -15.57 0.18
N ILE A 151 0.38 -14.41 0.50
CA ILE A 151 1.09 -13.11 0.52
C ILE A 151 1.11 -12.46 1.91
N ILE A 152 0.62 -13.16 2.94
CA ILE A 152 0.62 -12.67 4.32
C ILE A 152 1.99 -12.93 4.97
N VAL A 153 2.54 -11.89 5.59
CA VAL A 153 3.73 -11.95 6.45
C VAL A 153 3.50 -11.13 7.72
N ASP A 154 4.44 -11.21 8.67
CA ASP A 154 4.50 -10.28 9.81
C ASP A 154 5.39 -9.10 9.41
N VAL A 155 4.79 -8.04 8.88
CA VAL A 155 5.54 -6.91 8.29
C VAL A 155 6.38 -6.19 9.35
N PRO A 156 5.89 -5.92 10.58
CA PRO A 156 6.71 -5.41 11.65
C PRO A 156 7.94 -6.30 11.94
N ALA A 157 7.77 -7.63 12.01
CA ALA A 157 8.90 -8.51 12.26
C ALA A 157 9.92 -8.50 11.10
N GLU A 158 9.47 -8.48 9.84
CA GLU A 158 10.34 -8.37 8.67
C GLU A 158 11.14 -7.05 8.66
N VAL A 159 10.48 -5.92 8.98
CA VAL A 159 11.15 -4.62 9.08
C VAL A 159 12.19 -4.62 10.20
N ASN A 160 11.83 -5.07 11.41
CA ASN A 160 12.78 -5.12 12.52
C ASN A 160 13.94 -6.07 12.23
N SER A 161 13.69 -7.23 11.60
CA SER A 161 14.73 -8.17 11.18
C SER A 161 15.71 -7.57 10.17
N ALA A 162 15.21 -6.78 9.20
CA ALA A 162 16.05 -6.08 8.24
C ALA A 162 16.92 -5.02 8.94
N LEU A 163 16.33 -4.25 9.86
CA LEU A 163 17.06 -3.27 10.66
C LEU A 163 18.13 -3.97 11.51
N ASP A 164 17.82 -5.04 12.23
CA ASP A 164 18.81 -5.78 13.04
C ASP A 164 20.00 -6.30 12.21
N LYS A 165 19.80 -6.57 10.92
CA LYS A 165 20.83 -6.99 9.96
C LYS A 165 21.60 -5.83 9.32
N ASN A 166 21.35 -4.59 9.72
CA ASN A 166 21.89 -3.37 9.10
C ASN A 166 21.49 -3.15 7.63
N GLU A 167 20.31 -3.62 7.25
CA GLU A 167 19.73 -3.37 5.94
C GLU A 167 18.93 -2.06 5.93
N ASN A 168 18.88 -1.39 4.79
CA ASN A 168 18.10 -0.16 4.62
C ASN A 168 16.60 -0.48 4.44
N VAL A 169 15.76 0.35 5.06
CA VAL A 169 14.29 0.29 5.04
C VAL A 169 13.69 1.65 4.67
#